data_AF-A0A1F4QE64-F1
#
_entry.id   AF-A0A1F4QE64-F1
#
_cell.length_a   1.000
_cell.length_b   1.000
_cell.length_c   1.000
_cell.angle_alpha   90.00
_cell.angle_beta   90.00
_cell.angle_gamma   90.00
#
_symmetry.space_group_name_H-M   'P 1'
#
loop_
_entity.id
_entity.type
_entity.pdbx_description
1 polymer ?
#
loop_
_entity_poly.entity_id
_entity_poly.type
_entity_poly.pdbx_seq_one_letter_code
_entity_poly.pdbx_strand_id
1 'polypeptide(L)'
;MSKDKENLYLFPRYVLPVDPTSCPLGMPFARWYVTNGQQGKKPTNAEMLRALDLLRSPAGKKEAEWVKIAKEIWKIICEECWAIGTIGLSPAWMGLRIVKNNMGNIPARQANAQHARTPNTSHPATFFFKS
;
A
#
# COMPACT_ATOMS: atom_id res chain seq x y z
N MET A 1 -0.97 3.31 13.15
CA MET A 1 -0.89 4.53 12.32
C MET A 1 0.48 4.75 11.64
N SER A 2 1.58 4.09 12.05
CA SER A 2 2.85 4.15 11.29
C SER A 2 2.88 3.23 10.05
N LYS A 3 1.99 2.23 9.97
CA LYS A 3 1.93 1.26 8.86
C LYS A 3 1.29 1.82 7.58
N ASP A 4 0.46 2.86 7.68
CA ASP A 4 -0.36 3.33 6.57
C ASP A 4 0.42 4.19 5.56
N LYS A 5 1.53 4.81 5.99
CA LYS A 5 2.48 5.49 5.09
C LYS A 5 3.21 4.51 4.18
N GLU A 6 3.57 3.33 4.70
CA GLU A 6 4.41 2.37 3.99
C GLU A 6 3.66 1.80 2.79
N ASN A 7 2.39 1.43 2.97
CA ASN A 7 1.58 0.92 1.87
C ASN A 7 1.31 1.98 0.78
N LEU A 8 1.08 3.24 1.15
CA LEU A 8 0.85 4.32 0.18
C LEU A 8 2.07 4.49 -0.75
N TYR A 9 3.27 4.57 -0.19
CA TYR A 9 4.47 4.82 -1.00
C TYR A 9 5.06 3.56 -1.64
N LEU A 10 4.84 2.38 -1.04
CA LEU A 10 5.32 1.11 -1.60
C LEU A 10 4.42 0.58 -2.71
N PHE A 11 3.10 0.74 -2.58
CA PHE A 11 2.11 0.29 -3.56
C PHE A 11 1.12 1.41 -3.94
N PRO A 12 1.61 2.55 -4.48
CA PRO A 12 0.76 3.71 -4.73
C PRO A 12 -0.32 3.44 -5.79
N ARG A 13 -0.12 2.45 -6.67
CA ARG A 13 -1.07 2.07 -7.73
C ARG A 13 -2.46 1.66 -7.23
N TYR A 14 -2.57 1.18 -5.99
CA TYR A 14 -3.86 0.80 -5.39
C TYR A 14 -4.57 1.99 -4.72
N VAL A 15 -3.90 3.13 -4.63
CA VAL A 15 -4.37 4.31 -3.89
C VAL A 15 -4.60 5.49 -4.83
N LEU A 16 -3.75 5.66 -5.84
CA LEU A 16 -3.83 6.71 -6.85
C LEU A 16 -3.53 6.15 -8.26
N PRO A 17 -4.06 6.76 -9.33
CA PRO A 17 -3.81 6.31 -10.69
C PRO A 17 -2.44 6.75 -11.20
N VAL A 18 -1.40 5.99 -10.84
CA VAL A 18 0.00 6.38 -11.09
C VAL A 18 0.85 5.34 -11.82
N ASP A 19 0.32 4.15 -12.05
CA ASP A 19 1.04 3.04 -12.68
C ASP A 19 0.31 2.58 -13.95
N PRO A 20 0.86 2.81 -15.16
CA PRO A 20 0.22 2.45 -16.42
C PRO A 20 0.30 0.95 -16.74
N THR A 21 0.93 0.13 -15.91
CA THR A 21 0.97 -1.34 -16.07
C THR A 21 -0.24 -2.01 -15.41
N SER A 22 -0.73 -1.45 -14.30
CA SER A 22 -1.89 -1.96 -13.57
C SER A 22 -2.47 -0.86 -12.70
N CYS A 23 -3.59 -0.27 -13.15
CA CYS A 23 -4.28 0.79 -12.43
C CYS A 23 -5.79 0.55 -12.36
N PRO A 24 -6.33 0.14 -11.19
CA PRO A 24 -7.77 -0.04 -11.01
C PRO A 24 -8.55 1.29 -10.98
N LEU A 25 -7.88 2.42 -10.73
CA LEU A 25 -8.49 3.75 -10.56
C LEU A 25 -8.53 4.59 -11.85
N GLY A 26 -8.08 4.04 -12.98
CA GLY A 26 -8.16 4.71 -14.29
C GLY A 26 -6.83 4.75 -15.05
N MET A 27 -6.67 3.81 -15.99
CA MET A 27 -5.48 3.70 -16.85
C MET A 27 -5.15 4.99 -17.64
N PRO A 28 -6.12 5.75 -18.20
CA PRO A 28 -5.80 6.99 -18.91
C PRO A 28 -5.15 8.06 -18.01
N PHE A 29 -5.54 8.13 -16.74
CA PHE A 29 -4.97 9.05 -15.75
C PHE A 29 -3.56 8.62 -15.34
N ALA A 30 -3.35 7.32 -15.16
CA ALA A 30 -2.01 6.77 -14.89
C ALA A 30 -1.03 7.03 -16.03
N ARG A 31 -1.45 6.85 -17.28
CA ARG A 31 -0.62 7.17 -18.45
C ARG A 31 -0.30 8.66 -18.53
N TRP A 32 -1.27 9.53 -18.23
CA TRP A 32 -1.06 10.97 -18.15
C TRP A 32 -0.07 11.34 -17.05
N TYR A 33 -0.20 10.76 -15.87
CA TYR A 33 0.70 10.99 -14.75
C TYR A 33 2.14 10.56 -15.06
N VAL A 34 2.36 9.35 -15.58
CA VAL A 34 3.74 8.87 -15.84
C VAL A 34 4.41 9.59 -17.00
N THR A 35 3.65 9.98 -18.02
CA THR A 35 4.20 10.68 -19.20
C THR A 35 4.25 12.20 -19.05
N ASN A 36 3.96 12.73 -17.86
CA ASN A 36 3.82 14.18 -17.63
C ASN A 36 2.89 14.86 -18.65
N GLY A 37 1.82 14.17 -19.02
CA GLY A 37 0.77 14.69 -19.89
C GLY A 37 0.96 14.52 -21.39
N GLN A 38 2.02 13.86 -21.84
CA GLN A 38 2.20 13.57 -23.28
C GLN A 38 1.19 12.56 -23.81
N GLN A 39 0.69 11.64 -22.98
CA GLN A 39 -0.26 10.61 -23.37
C GLN A 39 -1.35 10.41 -22.31
N GLY A 40 -2.47 9.81 -22.70
CA GLY A 40 -3.57 9.52 -21.77
C GLY A 40 -4.52 10.71 -21.62
N LYS A 41 -5.19 10.80 -20.47
CA LYS A 41 -6.19 11.83 -20.19
C LYS A 41 -5.82 12.57 -18.91
N LYS A 42 -5.87 13.90 -18.93
CA LYS A 42 -5.70 14.69 -17.71
C LYS A 42 -6.93 14.53 -16.80
N PRO A 43 -6.76 14.27 -15.50
CA PRO A 43 -7.87 14.35 -14.55
C PRO A 43 -8.49 15.75 -14.53
N THR A 44 -9.82 15.83 -14.53
CA THR A 44 -10.55 17.11 -14.41
C THR A 44 -10.82 17.50 -12.97
N ASN A 45 -10.78 16.54 -12.05
CA ASN A 45 -10.98 16.77 -10.62
C ASN A 45 -9.72 17.42 -10.01
N ALA A 46 -9.91 18.56 -9.32
CA ALA A 46 -8.82 19.34 -8.75
C ALA A 46 -8.13 18.62 -7.57
N GLU A 47 -8.89 17.92 -6.72
CA GLU A 47 -8.34 17.17 -5.60
C GLU A 47 -7.54 15.96 -6.06
N MET A 48 -7.91 15.33 -7.19
CA MET A 48 -7.07 14.29 -7.81
C MET A 48 -5.73 14.84 -8.28
N LEU A 49 -5.73 15.99 -8.96
CA LEU A 49 -4.48 16.63 -9.37
C LEU A 49 -3.61 16.97 -8.15
N ARG A 50 -4.22 17.53 -7.09
CA ARG A 50 -3.54 17.84 -5.83
C ARG A 50 -2.96 16.59 -5.16
N ALA A 51 -3.69 15.48 -5.10
CA ALA A 51 -3.20 14.23 -4.54
C ALA A 51 -2.00 13.67 -5.33
N LEU A 52 -2.03 13.76 -6.66
CA LEU A 52 -0.92 13.36 -7.53
C LEU A 52 0.32 14.24 -7.30
N ASP A 53 0.16 15.56 -7.14
CA ASP A 53 1.25 16.48 -6.84
C ASP A 53 1.85 16.23 -5.44
N LEU A 54 0.98 16.00 -4.45
CA LEU A 54 1.39 15.62 -3.10
C LEU A 54 2.23 14.33 -3.12
N LEU A 55 1.85 13.34 -3.94
CA LEU A 55 2.60 12.09 -4.07
C LEU A 55 4.00 12.29 -4.69
N ARG A 56 4.20 13.30 -5.55
CA ARG A 56 5.52 13.64 -6.14
C ARG A 56 6.43 14.41 -5.18
N SER A 57 5.86 15.14 -4.23
CA SER A 57 6.57 16.00 -3.29
C SER A 57 7.50 15.37 -2.21
N PRO A 58 7.50 14.04 -1.91
CA PRO A 58 8.28 13.51 -0.78
C PRO A 58 9.81 13.56 -0.94
N ALA A 59 10.34 13.66 -2.17
CA ALA A 59 11.78 13.63 -2.40
C ALA A 59 12.50 14.74 -1.61
N GLY A 60 13.48 14.35 -0.77
CA GLY A 60 14.26 15.28 0.06
C GLY A 60 13.59 15.74 1.36
N LYS A 61 12.35 15.31 1.64
CA LYS A 61 11.63 15.66 2.89
C LYS A 61 11.98 14.72 4.04
N LYS A 62 11.83 15.19 5.28
CA LYS A 62 11.99 14.38 6.49
C LYS A 62 10.76 13.49 6.72
N GLU A 63 10.93 12.38 7.45
CA GLU A 63 9.85 11.42 7.72
C GLU A 63 8.57 12.06 8.30
N ALA A 64 8.71 13.03 9.21
CA ALA A 64 7.57 13.72 9.81
C ALA A 64 6.73 14.48 8.77
N GLU A 65 7.34 15.01 7.71
CA GLU A 65 6.61 15.64 6.61
C GLU A 65 5.94 14.60 5.72
N TRP A 66 6.59 13.45 5.48
CA TRP A 66 5.99 12.35 4.71
C TRP A 66 4.69 11.86 5.36
N VAL A 67 4.66 11.74 6.68
CA VAL A 67 3.45 11.35 7.42
C VAL A 67 2.33 12.37 7.23
N LYS A 68 2.65 13.68 7.23
CA LYS A 68 1.64 14.73 6.99
C LYS A 68 1.10 14.66 5.57
N ILE A 69 1.97 14.51 4.57
CA ILE A 69 1.58 14.38 3.16
C ILE A 69 0.71 13.14 2.95
N ALA A 70 1.10 11.99 3.50
CA ALA A 70 0.33 10.76 3.40
C ALA A 70 -1.06 10.90 4.02
N LYS A 71 -1.17 11.54 5.20
CA LYS A 71 -2.47 11.83 5.83
C LYS A 71 -3.35 12.73 4.96
N GLU A 72 -2.78 13.74 4.32
CA GLU A 72 -3.53 14.63 3.44
C GLU A 72 -4.05 13.89 2.20
N ILE A 73 -3.22 13.04 1.59
CA ILE A 73 -3.65 12.18 0.47
C ILE A 73 -4.80 11.26 0.90
N TRP A 74 -4.67 10.61 2.06
CA TRP A 74 -5.75 9.75 2.57
C TRP A 74 -7.03 10.52 2.87
N LYS A 75 -6.92 11.74 3.40
CA LYS A 75 -8.08 12.61 3.64
C LYS A 75 -8.81 12.90 2.33
N ILE A 76 -8.09 13.32 1.29
CA ILE A 76 -8.66 13.58 -0.05
C ILE A 76 -9.40 12.35 -0.57
N ILE A 77 -8.76 11.18 -0.51
CA ILE A 77 -9.35 9.94 -1.04
C ILE A 77 -10.63 9.55 -0.29
N CYS A 78 -10.66 9.75 1.04
CA CYS A 78 -11.84 9.50 1.85
C CYS A 78 -12.97 10.49 1.56
N GLU A 79 -12.67 11.76 1.31
CA GLU A 79 -13.67 12.79 1.00
C GLU A 79 -14.25 12.60 -0.40
N GLU A 80 -13.40 12.24 -1.36
CA GLU A 80 -13.78 12.09 -2.78
C GLU A 80 -14.36 10.70 -3.13
N CYS A 81 -14.17 9.70 -2.29
CA CYS A 81 -14.69 8.33 -2.46
C CYS A 81 -14.38 7.68 -3.83
N TRP A 82 -13.18 7.88 -4.41
CA TRP A 82 -12.83 7.30 -5.72
C TRP A 82 -12.81 5.76 -5.77
N ALA A 83 -12.69 5.12 -4.60
CA ALA A 83 -12.79 3.67 -4.47
C ALA A 83 -13.71 3.34 -3.30
N ILE A 84 -14.63 2.40 -3.52
CA ILE A 84 -15.55 1.89 -2.49
C ILE A 84 -15.11 0.47 -2.13
N GLY A 85 -14.44 0.34 -0.99
CA GLY A 85 -14.12 -0.97 -0.42
C GLY A 85 -15.36 -1.57 0.24
N THR A 86 -15.65 -2.84 -0.04
CA THR A 86 -16.78 -3.56 0.58
C THR A 86 -16.38 -4.21 1.89
N ILE A 87 -15.31 -5.00 1.87
CA ILE A 87 -14.68 -5.65 3.03
C ILE A 87 -13.16 -5.68 2.85
N GLY A 88 -12.42 -5.70 3.96
CA GLY A 88 -10.95 -5.69 3.96
C GLY A 88 -10.35 -6.73 4.90
N LEU A 89 -9.01 -6.81 4.93
CA LEU A 89 -8.24 -7.66 5.86
C LEU A 89 -8.55 -9.16 5.76
N SER A 90 -8.85 -9.66 4.55
CA SER A 90 -8.99 -11.10 4.36
C SER A 90 -7.70 -11.82 4.78
N PRO A 91 -7.76 -12.77 5.74
CA PRO A 91 -6.57 -13.50 6.18
C PRO A 91 -6.01 -14.40 5.07
N ALA A 92 -6.75 -14.63 3.99
CA ALA A 92 -6.37 -15.52 2.90
C ALA A 92 -5.43 -14.90 1.84
N TRP A 93 -5.09 -13.60 1.92
CA TRP A 93 -4.28 -12.95 0.87
C TRP A 93 -2.91 -13.62 0.65
N MET A 94 -2.19 -13.96 1.71
CA MET A 94 -1.00 -14.84 1.64
C MET A 94 -1.17 -16.14 2.44
N GLY A 95 -2.42 -16.58 2.60
CA GLY A 95 -2.77 -17.83 3.25
C GLY A 95 -2.89 -17.78 4.78
N LEU A 96 -3.39 -18.89 5.32
CA LEU A 96 -3.53 -19.12 6.75
C LEU A 96 -2.28 -19.80 7.30
N ARG A 97 -1.92 -19.46 8.54
CA ARG A 97 -0.82 -20.13 9.23
C ARG A 97 -1.33 -21.34 10.00
N ILE A 98 -0.76 -22.49 9.71
CA ILE A 98 -1.01 -23.75 10.43
C ILE A 98 0.30 -24.19 11.06
N VAL A 99 0.26 -24.51 12.36
CA VAL A 99 1.43 -24.94 13.13
C VAL A 99 1.03 -26.18 13.91
N LYS A 100 1.89 -27.21 13.87
CA LYS A 100 1.64 -28.43 14.65
C LYS A 100 1.88 -28.15 16.14
N ASN A 101 1.08 -28.74 17.02
CA ASN A 101 1.13 -28.49 18.47
C ASN A 101 2.51 -28.80 19.10
N ASN A 102 3.27 -29.71 18.48
CA ASN A 102 4.62 -30.09 18.88
C ASN A 102 5.72 -29.18 18.30
N MET A 103 5.41 -28.01 17.74
CA MET A 103 6.43 -27.04 17.30
C MET A 103 6.57 -25.87 18.28
N GLY A 104 7.78 -25.39 18.47
CA GLY A 104 8.17 -24.29 19.36
C GLY A 104 8.87 -23.14 18.63
N ASN A 105 8.93 -21.99 19.30
CA ASN A 105 9.48 -20.72 18.79
C ASN A 105 8.74 -20.10 17.59
N ILE A 106 7.44 -20.34 17.47
CA ILE A 106 6.59 -19.70 16.45
C ILE A 106 5.85 -18.52 17.09
N PRO A 107 5.99 -17.28 16.56
CA PRO A 107 5.36 -16.10 17.17
C PRO A 107 3.83 -16.21 17.15
N ALA A 108 3.12 -15.68 18.15
CA ALA A 108 1.65 -15.76 18.18
C ALA A 108 0.97 -14.98 17.04
N ARG A 109 1.60 -13.89 16.58
CA ARG A 109 1.13 -13.04 15.48
C ARG A 109 2.20 -12.89 14.42
N GLN A 110 1.76 -12.72 13.17
CA GLN A 110 2.65 -12.55 12.04
C GLN A 110 2.10 -11.46 11.11
N ALA A 111 3.00 -10.65 10.55
CA ALA A 111 2.62 -9.68 9.53
C ALA A 111 2.31 -10.43 8.23
N ASN A 112 1.08 -10.26 7.71
CA ASN A 112 0.66 -10.83 6.43
C ASN A 112 0.78 -9.76 5.35
N ALA A 113 1.96 -9.66 4.74
CA ALA A 113 2.21 -8.74 3.63
C ALA A 113 3.38 -9.21 2.76
N GLN A 114 3.35 -8.83 1.48
CA GLN A 114 4.44 -9.15 0.53
C GLN A 114 5.77 -8.54 0.98
N HIS A 115 5.75 -7.29 1.45
CA HIS A 115 6.95 -6.57 1.93
C HIS A 115 7.49 -7.14 3.25
N ALA A 116 6.62 -7.73 4.06
CA ALA A 116 7.00 -8.50 5.25
C ALA A 116 7.55 -9.91 4.91
N ARG A 117 7.72 -10.22 3.61
CA ARG A 117 8.32 -11.47 3.11
C ARG A 117 7.71 -12.71 3.73
N THR A 118 6.41 -12.73 3.99
CA THR A 118 5.71 -13.85 4.64
C THR A 118 6.10 -15.19 3.98
N PRO A 119 6.61 -16.20 4.73
CA PRO A 119 6.66 -16.29 6.19
C PRO A 119 7.95 -15.80 6.86
N ASN A 120 8.93 -15.25 6.14
CA ASN A 120 10.28 -14.98 6.62
C ASN A 120 10.37 -14.04 7.86
N THR A 121 9.45 -13.09 8.03
CA THR A 121 9.38 -12.24 9.26
C THR A 121 9.11 -13.02 10.53
N SER A 122 8.68 -14.28 10.43
CA SER A 122 8.56 -15.17 11.59
C SER A 122 9.87 -15.90 11.94
N HIS A 123 10.95 -15.65 11.19
CA HIS A 123 12.25 -16.31 11.33
C HIS A 123 12.18 -17.84 11.36
N PRO A 124 11.72 -18.51 10.29
CA PRO A 124 11.51 -19.95 10.29
C PRO A 124 12.74 -20.80 10.63
N ALA A 125 13.94 -20.27 10.37
CA ALA A 125 15.21 -20.91 10.75
C ALA A 125 15.37 -21.12 12.26
N THR A 126 14.58 -20.44 13.09
CA THR A 126 14.60 -20.55 14.55
C THR A 126 13.56 -21.52 15.10
N PHE A 127 12.71 -22.09 14.24
CA PHE A 127 11.66 -23.02 14.66
C PHE A 127 12.24 -24.37 15.04
N PHE A 128 11.60 -25.04 16.01
CA PHE A 128 12.03 -26.36 16.45
C PHE A 128 10.83 -27.25 16.79
N PHE A 129 11.04 -28.57 16.82
CA PHE A 129 10.09 -29.52 17.38
C PHE A 129 10.36 -29.68 18.88
N LYS A 130 9.30 -29.57 19.68
CA LYS A 130 9.31 -29.85 21.12
C LYS A 130 9.52 -31.36 21.33
N SER A 131 10.34 -31.69 22.33
CA SER A 131 10.53 -33.04 22.86
C SER A 131 9.28 -33.50 23.63
#